data_AF-X6M5Y2-F1
#
_entry.id   AF-X6M5Y2-F1
#
_cell.length_a   1.000
_cell.length_b   1.000
_cell.length_c   1.000
_cell.angle_alpha   90.00
_cell.angle_beta   90.00
_cell.angle_gamma   90.00
#
_symmetry.space_group_name_H-M   'P 1'
#
loop_
_entity.id
_entity.type
_entity.pdbx_description
1 polymer ?
#
loop_
_entity_poly.entity_id
_entity_poly.type
_entity_poly.pdbx_seq_one_letter_code
_entity_poly.pdbx_strand_id
1 'polypeptide(L)'
;LREKASQEGKQLEEIIPPEVKQKMSVSDYLMAPCVRIIGNVVSGTDEQTAEVVKAGFFKIIEACVDHPIKNIKKEACWALSNVIAGTKEQLELFYENTTLVKLRLNIYIYFIFYFLFFFLNLSSLKIIDLCMAQGDINIRKEAGWCLSNAICHASIHQLKILVEYGFIEAMVRLMECRSEKVVVIAMDALQACFELYQKNFNIENMDMHPLVAKMEGLGGLNLLEEIQGIEEFSAKCCNDAADFVTKYWPVNDAFTEDNGNRDNNDNHDGNHDGNNDGIDSNNNDRNDDIFLDSTDKNNNEIYQF
;
A
#
# COMPACT_ATOMS: atom_id res chain seq x y z
N LEU A 1 -36.99 -20.30 -14.88
CA LEU A 1 -35.73 -21.02 -14.58
C LEU A 1 -35.44 -21.05 -13.09
N ARG A 2 -35.36 -19.90 -12.38
CA ARG A 2 -35.16 -19.87 -10.92
C ARG A 2 -36.20 -20.64 -10.11
N GLU A 3 -37.49 -20.48 -10.42
CA GLU A 3 -38.55 -21.26 -9.77
C GLU A 3 -38.42 -22.77 -10.05
N LYS A 4 -38.08 -23.12 -11.29
CA LYS A 4 -37.86 -24.51 -11.71
C LYS A 4 -36.64 -25.12 -11.01
N ALA A 5 -35.59 -24.32 -10.78
CA ALA A 5 -34.39 -24.72 -10.04
C ALA A 5 -34.66 -24.97 -8.57
N SER A 6 -35.44 -24.07 -7.96
CA SER A 6 -35.93 -24.22 -6.60
C SER A 6 -36.77 -25.50 -6.43
N GLN A 7 -37.65 -25.80 -7.41
CA GLN A 7 -38.48 -27.01 -7.38
C GLN A 7 -37.70 -28.31 -7.62
N GLU A 8 -36.65 -28.29 -8.44
CA GLU A 8 -35.83 -29.47 -8.75
C GLU A 8 -34.67 -29.69 -7.76
N GLY A 9 -34.46 -28.78 -6.80
CA GLY A 9 -33.33 -28.86 -5.85
C GLY A 9 -31.95 -28.72 -6.50
N LYS A 10 -31.90 -28.14 -7.71
CA LYS A 10 -30.70 -27.99 -8.52
C LYS A 10 -30.20 -26.55 -8.50
N GLN A 11 -28.90 -26.35 -8.67
CA GLN A 11 -28.36 -25.01 -8.89
C GLN A 11 -28.86 -24.45 -10.23
N LEU A 12 -29.06 -23.13 -10.30
CA LEU A 12 -29.65 -22.49 -11.47
C LEU A 12 -28.87 -22.82 -12.74
N GLU A 13 -27.53 -22.89 -12.63
CA GLU A 13 -26.56 -23.17 -13.68
C GLU A 13 -26.73 -24.55 -14.34
N GLU A 14 -27.28 -25.52 -13.61
CA GLU A 14 -27.48 -26.89 -14.10
C GLU A 14 -28.66 -27.00 -15.08
N ILE A 15 -29.59 -26.04 -15.02
CA ILE A 15 -30.89 -26.09 -15.70
C ILE A 15 -31.01 -25.05 -16.81
N ILE A 16 -29.96 -24.22 -16.98
CA ILE A 16 -29.89 -23.28 -18.09
C ILE A 16 -29.76 -24.09 -19.39
N PRO A 17 -30.69 -23.93 -20.35
CA PRO A 17 -30.63 -24.62 -21.62
C PRO A 17 -29.31 -24.33 -22.38
N PRO A 18 -28.77 -25.29 -23.16
CA PRO A 18 -27.53 -25.10 -23.92
C PRO A 18 -27.58 -23.87 -24.84
N GLU A 19 -28.71 -23.57 -25.47
CA GLU A 19 -28.86 -22.41 -26.35
C GLU A 19 -28.80 -21.08 -25.56
N VAL A 20 -29.28 -21.08 -24.31
CA VAL A 20 -29.20 -19.92 -23.41
C VAL A 20 -27.77 -19.77 -22.88
N LYS A 21 -27.08 -20.87 -22.53
CA LYS A 21 -25.65 -20.84 -22.15
C LYS A 21 -24.78 -20.31 -23.29
N GLN A 22 -25.05 -20.72 -24.53
CA GLN A 22 -24.36 -20.22 -25.72
C GLN A 22 -24.65 -18.73 -25.98
N LYS A 23 -25.88 -18.25 -25.70
CA LYS A 23 -26.19 -16.82 -25.75
C LYS A 23 -25.56 -16.03 -24.59
N MET A 24 -25.37 -16.64 -23.42
CA MET A 24 -24.61 -16.04 -22.32
C MET A 24 -23.14 -15.84 -22.71
N SER A 25 -22.49 -16.76 -23.43
CA SER A 25 -21.13 -16.51 -23.92
C SER A 25 -21.07 -15.36 -24.95
N VAL A 26 -22.17 -15.09 -25.67
CA VAL A 26 -22.31 -13.87 -26.51
C VAL A 26 -22.50 -12.62 -25.65
N SER A 27 -23.18 -12.73 -24.50
CA SER A 27 -23.32 -11.66 -23.50
C SER A 27 -21.97 -11.25 -22.90
N ASP A 28 -21.02 -12.17 -22.77
CA ASP A 28 -19.69 -11.84 -22.26
C ASP A 28 -18.96 -10.85 -23.19
N TYR A 29 -19.14 -10.94 -24.50
CA TYR A 29 -18.57 -9.96 -25.44
C TYR A 29 -19.17 -8.55 -25.28
N LEU A 30 -20.38 -8.44 -24.74
CA LEU A 30 -21.03 -7.16 -24.46
C LEU A 30 -20.61 -6.59 -23.11
N MET A 31 -20.14 -7.42 -22.17
CA MET A 31 -19.73 -6.95 -20.85
C MET A 31 -18.57 -5.95 -20.93
N ALA A 32 -17.53 -6.19 -21.73
CA ALA A 32 -16.41 -5.25 -21.82
C ALA A 32 -16.86 -3.87 -22.36
N PRO A 33 -17.62 -3.75 -23.47
CA PRO A 33 -18.22 -2.49 -23.89
C PRO A 33 -19.12 -1.84 -22.82
N CYS A 34 -19.95 -2.61 -22.11
CA CYS A 34 -20.80 -2.08 -21.05
C CYS A 34 -19.99 -1.52 -19.88
N VAL A 35 -18.99 -2.26 -19.40
CA VAL A 35 -18.08 -1.81 -18.34
C VAL A 35 -17.28 -0.59 -18.81
N ARG A 36 -16.87 -0.53 -20.08
CA ARG A 36 -16.24 0.66 -20.65
C ARG A 36 -17.15 1.88 -20.60
N ILE A 37 -18.42 1.74 -20.95
CA ILE A 37 -19.40 2.84 -20.87
C ILE A 37 -19.52 3.32 -19.42
N ILE A 38 -19.67 2.40 -18.47
CA ILE A 38 -19.71 2.72 -17.04
C ILE A 38 -18.42 3.46 -16.62
N GLY A 39 -17.26 2.93 -17.02
CA GLY A 39 -15.95 3.51 -16.75
C GLY A 39 -15.79 4.94 -17.26
N ASN A 40 -16.34 5.26 -18.43
CA ASN A 40 -16.36 6.62 -18.98
C ASN A 40 -17.25 7.57 -18.16
N VAL A 41 -18.31 7.07 -17.52
CA VAL A 41 -19.16 7.90 -16.66
C VAL A 41 -18.47 8.17 -15.31
N VAL A 42 -17.84 7.15 -14.72
CA VAL A 42 -17.11 7.30 -13.45
C VAL A 42 -15.75 7.99 -13.57
N SER A 43 -15.28 8.27 -14.79
CA SER A 43 -14.16 9.20 -15.03
C SER A 43 -14.60 10.67 -15.10
N GLY A 44 -15.89 10.94 -14.88
CA GLY A 44 -16.48 12.27 -14.88
C GLY A 44 -16.34 13.00 -13.55
N THR A 45 -17.34 13.78 -13.18
CA THR A 45 -17.35 14.48 -11.88
C THR A 45 -17.67 13.53 -10.72
N ASP A 46 -17.32 13.93 -9.50
CA ASP A 46 -17.61 13.16 -8.30
C ASP A 46 -19.12 12.86 -8.14
N GLU A 47 -20.00 13.78 -8.56
CA GLU A 47 -21.45 13.57 -8.55
C GLU A 47 -21.87 12.48 -9.55
N GLN A 48 -21.29 12.47 -10.76
CA GLN A 48 -21.56 11.43 -11.76
C GLN A 48 -21.10 10.07 -11.26
N THR A 49 -19.90 10.01 -10.68
CA THR A 49 -19.35 8.81 -10.07
C THR A 49 -20.23 8.31 -8.92
N ALA A 50 -20.69 9.21 -8.03
CA ALA A 50 -21.53 8.87 -6.90
C ALA A 50 -22.88 8.24 -7.32
N GLU A 51 -23.54 8.76 -8.36
CA GLU A 51 -24.79 8.18 -8.86
C GLU A 51 -24.58 6.77 -9.45
N VAL A 52 -23.47 6.54 -10.14
CA VAL A 52 -23.12 5.19 -10.64
C VAL A 52 -22.81 4.23 -9.49
N VAL A 53 -22.07 4.70 -8.48
CA VAL A 53 -21.77 3.91 -7.27
C VAL A 53 -23.06 3.48 -6.56
N LYS A 54 -23.97 4.44 -6.34
CA LYS A 54 -25.30 4.20 -5.76
C LYS A 54 -26.15 3.22 -6.57
N ALA A 55 -26.02 3.23 -7.90
CA ALA A 55 -26.71 2.29 -8.79
C ALA A 55 -26.17 0.84 -8.71
N GLY A 56 -25.14 0.57 -7.90
CA GLY A 56 -24.61 -0.77 -7.67
C GLY A 56 -23.33 -1.09 -8.43
N PHE A 57 -22.51 -0.08 -8.73
CA PHE A 57 -21.21 -0.22 -9.40
C PHE A 57 -20.37 -1.39 -8.87
N PHE A 58 -20.17 -1.45 -7.56
CA PHE A 58 -19.31 -2.46 -6.93
C PHE A 58 -19.77 -3.89 -7.22
N LYS A 59 -21.09 -4.15 -7.26
CA LYS A 59 -21.63 -5.48 -7.61
C LYS A 59 -21.25 -5.90 -9.03
N ILE A 60 -21.17 -4.95 -9.96
CA ILE A 60 -20.74 -5.20 -11.34
C ILE A 60 -19.23 -5.48 -11.36
N ILE A 61 -18.44 -4.64 -10.69
CA ILE A 61 -16.99 -4.80 -10.63
C ILE A 61 -16.59 -6.14 -10.03
N GLU A 62 -17.23 -6.57 -8.93
CA GLU A 62 -16.98 -7.87 -8.28
C GLU A 62 -17.16 -9.05 -9.25
N ALA A 63 -18.17 -9.01 -10.14
CA ALA A 63 -18.38 -10.05 -11.15
C ALA A 63 -17.35 -9.96 -12.30
N CYS A 64 -16.80 -8.78 -12.58
CA CYS A 64 -15.96 -8.53 -13.75
C CYS A 64 -14.46 -8.68 -13.48
N VAL A 65 -13.96 -8.35 -12.27
CA VAL A 65 -12.51 -8.41 -11.95
C VAL A 65 -11.95 -9.83 -12.00
N ASP A 66 -12.81 -10.83 -11.78
CA ASP A 66 -12.44 -12.24 -11.85
C ASP A 66 -12.77 -12.93 -13.17
N HIS A 67 -13.36 -12.21 -14.10
CA HIS A 67 -13.95 -12.79 -15.28
C HIS A 67 -12.90 -13.46 -16.19
N PRO A 68 -13.10 -14.69 -16.72
CA PRO A 68 -12.09 -15.40 -17.51
C PRO A 68 -11.56 -14.62 -18.73
N ILE A 69 -12.36 -13.70 -19.27
CA ILE A 69 -11.98 -12.82 -20.37
C ILE A 69 -11.12 -11.65 -19.88
N LYS A 70 -9.85 -11.64 -20.31
CA LYS A 70 -8.84 -10.61 -19.99
C LYS A 70 -9.31 -9.17 -20.19
N ASN A 71 -9.97 -8.90 -21.31
CA ASN A 71 -10.43 -7.54 -21.61
C ASN A 71 -11.45 -7.04 -20.57
N ILE A 72 -12.34 -7.90 -20.08
CA ILE A 72 -13.32 -7.53 -19.05
C ILE A 72 -12.61 -7.19 -17.74
N LYS A 73 -11.64 -8.00 -17.31
CA LYS A 73 -10.83 -7.71 -16.11
C LYS A 73 -10.17 -6.34 -16.23
N LYS A 74 -9.52 -6.09 -17.37
CA LYS A 74 -8.84 -4.81 -17.64
C LYS A 74 -9.81 -3.62 -17.58
N GLU A 75 -10.96 -3.70 -18.25
CA GLU A 75 -11.98 -2.63 -18.20
C GLU A 75 -12.54 -2.42 -16.78
N ALA A 76 -12.71 -3.50 -16.01
CA ALA A 76 -13.21 -3.43 -14.65
C ALA A 76 -12.20 -2.77 -13.70
N CYS A 77 -10.91 -3.13 -13.79
CA CYS A 77 -9.85 -2.46 -13.03
C CYS A 77 -9.76 -0.97 -13.39
N TRP A 78 -9.79 -0.65 -14.68
CA TRP A 78 -9.76 0.75 -15.14
C TRP A 78 -10.95 1.56 -14.63
N ALA A 79 -12.17 1.01 -14.68
CA ALA A 79 -13.34 1.68 -14.13
C ALA A 79 -13.23 1.85 -12.61
N LEU A 80 -12.75 0.82 -11.90
CA LEU A 80 -12.56 0.87 -10.45
C LEU A 80 -11.51 1.90 -10.04
N SER A 81 -10.39 2.04 -10.77
CA SER A 81 -9.37 3.05 -10.47
C SER A 81 -9.91 4.47 -10.53
N ASN A 82 -10.87 4.75 -11.42
CA ASN A 82 -11.51 6.07 -11.51
C ASN A 82 -12.40 6.36 -10.29
N VAL A 83 -13.13 5.35 -9.78
CA VAL A 83 -13.93 5.49 -8.55
C VAL A 83 -13.03 5.72 -7.33
N ILE A 84 -11.93 4.98 -7.22
CA ILE A 84 -10.98 5.11 -6.11
C ILE A 84 -10.29 6.49 -6.11
N ALA A 85 -10.12 7.10 -7.28
CA ALA A 85 -9.48 8.41 -7.43
C ALA A 85 -10.35 9.60 -6.99
N GLY A 86 -11.65 9.40 -6.78
CA GLY A 86 -12.57 10.48 -6.43
C GLY A 86 -12.57 10.81 -4.94
N THR A 87 -13.74 10.87 -4.31
CA THR A 87 -13.87 11.38 -2.94
C THR A 87 -13.41 10.39 -1.87
N LYS A 88 -13.17 10.88 -0.65
CA LYS A 88 -12.86 10.02 0.50
C LYS A 88 -13.94 8.98 0.75
N GLU A 89 -15.21 9.37 0.61
CA GLU A 89 -16.34 8.45 0.76
C GLU A 89 -16.31 7.32 -0.28
N GLN A 90 -15.92 7.63 -1.52
CA GLN A 90 -15.78 6.62 -2.58
C GLN A 90 -14.62 5.66 -2.29
N LEU A 91 -13.52 6.17 -1.73
CA LEU A 91 -12.40 5.35 -1.26
C LEU A 91 -12.82 4.44 -0.09
N GLU A 92 -13.55 4.97 0.90
CA GLU A 92 -14.04 4.15 2.02
C GLU A 92 -14.93 3.01 1.53
N LEU A 93 -15.82 3.25 0.56
CA LEU A 93 -16.64 2.20 -0.03
C LEU A 93 -15.82 1.08 -0.70
N PHE A 94 -14.64 1.41 -1.25
CA PHE A 94 -13.72 0.39 -1.75
C PHE A 94 -13.15 -0.46 -0.60
N TYR A 95 -12.72 0.16 0.51
CA TYR A 95 -12.20 -0.57 1.68
C TYR A 95 -13.28 -1.39 2.41
N GLU A 96 -14.53 -0.92 2.43
CA GLU A 96 -15.68 -1.67 2.97
C GLU A 96 -16.07 -2.87 2.10
N ASN A 97 -15.64 -2.91 0.84
CA ASN A 97 -15.99 -3.99 -0.07
C ASN A 97 -15.25 -5.29 0.30
N THR A 98 -15.94 -6.19 1.01
CA THR A 98 -15.37 -7.46 1.47
C THR A 98 -14.93 -8.42 0.36
N THR A 99 -15.39 -8.24 -0.88
CA THR A 99 -14.94 -9.07 -2.01
C THR A 99 -13.62 -8.56 -2.58
N LEU A 100 -13.49 -7.23 -2.73
CA LEU A 100 -12.31 -6.59 -3.28
C LEU A 100 -11.19 -6.44 -2.25
N VAL A 101 -11.57 -6.07 -1.02
CA VAL A 101 -10.64 -5.75 0.07
C VAL A 101 -10.60 -6.80 1.19
N LYS A 102 -11.47 -7.82 1.15
CA LYS A 102 -11.57 -8.94 2.11
C LYS A 102 -10.90 -8.68 3.45
N LEU A 103 -11.44 -7.68 4.16
CA LEU A 103 -11.00 -7.34 5.50
C LEU A 103 -11.00 -8.63 6.35
N ARG A 104 -9.86 -8.97 6.92
CA ARG A 104 -9.76 -9.85 8.10
C ARG A 104 -10.77 -9.34 9.12
N LEU A 105 -11.93 -9.97 9.20
CA LEU A 105 -12.69 -9.94 10.45
C LEU A 105 -11.78 -10.62 11.47
N ASN A 106 -11.22 -9.80 12.35
CA ASN A 106 -10.31 -10.18 13.41
C ASN A 106 -11.10 -10.99 14.45
N ILE A 107 -11.42 -12.24 14.12
CA ILE A 107 -11.96 -13.20 15.07
C ILE A 107 -10.76 -13.82 15.78
N TYR A 108 -10.41 -13.23 16.92
CA TYR A 108 -9.45 -13.71 17.92
C TYR A 108 -9.77 -15.12 18.48
N ILE A 109 -10.68 -15.89 17.88
CA ILE A 109 -11.14 -17.21 18.36
C ILE A 109 -10.43 -18.39 17.65
N TYR A 110 -9.63 -18.17 16.60
CA TYR A 110 -9.06 -19.28 15.82
C TYR A 110 -7.53 -19.28 15.69
N PHE A 111 -6.82 -19.12 16.81
CA PHE A 111 -5.36 -19.29 16.92
C PHE A 111 -4.85 -20.60 16.27
N ILE A 112 -5.68 -21.65 16.25
CA ILE A 112 -5.35 -22.96 15.69
C ILE A 112 -5.50 -23.03 14.15
N PHE A 113 -6.36 -22.21 13.52
CA PHE A 113 -6.47 -22.18 12.06
C PHE A 113 -5.37 -21.34 11.40
N TYR A 114 -4.77 -20.40 12.13
CA TYR A 114 -3.77 -19.48 11.59
C TYR A 114 -2.54 -20.21 11.03
N PHE A 115 -2.07 -21.26 11.70
CA PHE A 115 -0.93 -22.05 11.25
C PHE A 115 -1.22 -22.81 9.93
N LEU A 116 -2.46 -23.27 9.73
CA LEU A 116 -2.86 -23.95 8.49
C LEU A 116 -3.20 -22.96 7.37
N PHE A 117 -3.79 -21.81 7.71
CA PHE A 117 -4.21 -20.79 6.75
C PHE A 117 -3.05 -19.92 6.26
N PHE A 118 -2.02 -19.71 7.09
CA PHE A 118 -0.76 -19.07 6.71
C PHE A 118 -0.06 -19.82 5.57
N PHE A 119 -0.18 -21.15 5.53
CA PHE A 119 0.32 -21.98 4.42
C PHE A 119 -0.61 -22.03 3.20
N LEU A 120 -1.88 -21.61 3.33
CA LEU A 120 -2.89 -21.75 2.27
C LEU A 120 -3.16 -20.49 1.44
N ASN A 121 -2.43 -19.38 1.65
CA ASN A 121 -2.39 -18.27 0.67
C ASN A 121 -3.81 -17.76 0.25
N LEU A 122 -4.74 -17.62 1.21
CA LEU A 122 -6.18 -17.41 0.94
C LEU A 122 -6.72 -16.02 1.34
N SER A 123 -5.82 -15.06 1.56
CA SER A 123 -6.14 -13.70 2.01
C SER A 123 -5.37 -12.66 1.23
N SER A 124 -5.60 -12.60 -0.07
CA SER A 124 -5.08 -11.55 -0.93
C SER A 124 -6.17 -10.52 -1.24
N LEU A 125 -5.80 -9.23 -1.24
CA LEU A 125 -6.63 -8.21 -1.88
C LEU A 125 -6.72 -8.57 -3.36
N LYS A 126 -7.93 -8.59 -3.91
CA LYS A 126 -8.12 -9.09 -5.26
C LYS A 126 -7.34 -8.31 -6.30
N ILE A 127 -7.23 -7.01 -6.07
CA ILE A 127 -6.47 -6.09 -6.90
C ILE A 127 -4.96 -6.36 -6.78
N ILE A 128 -4.46 -6.70 -5.58
CA ILE A 128 -3.06 -7.10 -5.37
C ILE A 128 -2.74 -8.38 -6.15
N ASP A 129 -3.63 -9.38 -6.15
CA ASP A 129 -3.44 -10.59 -6.96
C ASP A 129 -3.35 -10.28 -8.46
N LEU A 130 -4.25 -9.44 -8.96
CA LEU A 130 -4.26 -9.05 -10.36
C LEU A 130 -2.99 -8.29 -10.75
N CYS A 131 -2.44 -7.52 -9.81
CA CYS A 131 -1.19 -6.79 -9.95
C CYS A 131 0.03 -7.75 -10.00
N MET A 132 0.07 -8.74 -9.11
CA MET A 132 1.17 -9.71 -8.98
C MET A 132 1.12 -10.87 -9.98
N ALA A 133 -0.02 -11.11 -10.62
CA ALA A 133 -0.21 -12.23 -11.55
C ALA A 133 0.81 -12.20 -12.70
N GLN A 134 1.29 -13.38 -13.14
CA GLN A 134 2.15 -13.53 -14.33
C GLN A 134 1.39 -13.35 -15.66
N GLY A 135 0.32 -12.55 -15.65
CA GLY A 135 -0.64 -12.41 -16.74
C GLY A 135 -0.40 -11.21 -17.66
N ASP A 136 -1.48 -10.75 -18.27
CA ASP A 136 -1.49 -9.62 -19.20
C ASP A 136 -1.04 -8.32 -18.49
N ILE A 137 0.04 -7.72 -19.00
CA ILE A 137 0.61 -6.47 -18.47
C ILE A 137 -0.42 -5.33 -18.42
N ASN A 138 -1.40 -5.32 -19.31
CA ASN A 138 -2.42 -4.28 -19.31
C ASN A 138 -3.33 -4.41 -18.10
N ILE A 139 -3.70 -5.63 -17.71
CA ILE A 139 -4.51 -5.88 -16.50
C ILE A 139 -3.71 -5.45 -15.26
N ARG A 140 -2.44 -5.86 -15.19
CA ARG A 140 -1.55 -5.54 -14.08
C ARG A 140 -1.38 -4.03 -13.91
N LYS A 141 -1.20 -3.31 -15.02
CA LYS A 141 -1.12 -1.85 -15.05
C LYS A 141 -2.40 -1.19 -14.54
N GLU A 142 -3.59 -1.63 -14.97
CA GLU A 142 -4.85 -1.07 -14.45
C GLU A 142 -5.06 -1.41 -12.96
N ALA A 143 -4.65 -2.59 -12.51
CA ALA A 143 -4.64 -2.93 -11.07
C ALA A 143 -3.65 -2.07 -10.28
N GLY A 144 -2.49 -1.76 -10.86
CA GLY A 144 -1.51 -0.81 -10.31
C GLY A 144 -2.12 0.58 -10.12
N TRP A 145 -2.87 1.07 -11.11
CA TRP A 145 -3.61 2.34 -10.98
C TRP A 145 -4.62 2.32 -9.82
N CYS A 146 -5.37 1.23 -9.64
CA CYS A 146 -6.26 1.10 -8.48
C CYS A 146 -5.50 1.26 -7.15
N LEU A 147 -4.35 0.58 -7.01
CA LEU A 147 -3.55 0.62 -5.78
C LEU A 147 -2.89 1.97 -5.57
N SER A 148 -2.37 2.59 -6.64
CA SER A 148 -1.79 3.94 -6.61
C SER A 148 -2.82 4.97 -6.16
N ASN A 149 -4.04 4.93 -6.70
CA ASN A 149 -5.09 5.86 -6.30
C ASN A 149 -5.53 5.60 -4.85
N ALA A 150 -5.56 4.33 -4.43
CA ALA A 150 -5.96 3.95 -3.09
C ALA A 150 -4.97 4.43 -2.02
N ILE A 151 -3.66 4.50 -2.32
CA ILE A 151 -2.65 4.95 -1.37
C ILE A 151 -2.56 6.49 -1.28
N CYS A 152 -2.73 7.21 -2.40
CA CYS A 152 -2.60 8.68 -2.44
C CYS A 152 -3.53 9.41 -1.46
N HIS A 153 -4.71 8.83 -1.19
CA HIS A 153 -5.72 9.42 -0.31
C HIS A 153 -5.96 8.60 0.96
N ALA A 154 -5.10 7.61 1.24
CA ALA A 154 -5.27 6.71 2.37
C ALA A 154 -5.06 7.41 3.72
N SER A 155 -5.82 6.97 4.71
CA SER A 155 -5.46 7.11 6.13
C SER A 155 -4.31 6.14 6.49
N ILE A 156 -3.64 6.39 7.63
CA ILE A 156 -2.62 5.47 8.12
C ILE A 156 -3.14 4.05 8.38
N HIS A 157 -4.42 3.92 8.76
CA HIS A 157 -5.07 2.62 8.95
C HIS A 157 -5.23 1.88 7.61
N GLN A 158 -5.68 2.58 6.57
CA GLN A 158 -5.80 2.04 5.21
C GLN A 158 -4.43 1.68 4.61
N LEU A 159 -3.39 2.50 4.84
CA LEU A 159 -2.03 2.15 4.47
C LEU A 159 -1.58 0.84 5.12
N LYS A 160 -1.80 0.70 6.43
CA LYS A 160 -1.42 -0.53 7.16
C LYS A 160 -2.11 -1.76 6.57
N ILE A 161 -3.40 -1.65 6.25
CA ILE A 161 -4.15 -2.69 5.53
C ILE A 161 -3.44 -3.02 4.21
N LEU A 162 -3.25 -2.05 3.31
CA LEU A 162 -2.63 -2.29 2.00
C LEU A 162 -1.26 -2.98 2.12
N VAL A 163 -0.41 -2.51 3.03
CA VAL A 163 0.92 -3.08 3.26
C VAL A 163 0.85 -4.50 3.81
N GLU A 164 -0.05 -4.78 4.76
CA GLU A 164 -0.30 -6.12 5.32
C GLU A 164 -0.71 -7.13 4.24
N TYR A 165 -1.47 -6.67 3.24
CA TYR A 165 -1.91 -7.52 2.13
C TYR A 165 -0.94 -7.62 0.95
N GLY A 166 0.24 -7.00 1.03
CA GLY A 166 1.29 -7.16 0.02
C GLY A 166 1.41 -6.03 -0.99
N PHE A 167 1.03 -4.79 -0.64
CA PHE A 167 1.12 -3.65 -1.55
C PHE A 167 2.56 -3.40 -2.04
N ILE A 168 3.56 -3.49 -1.16
CA ILE A 168 4.97 -3.27 -1.53
C ILE A 168 5.42 -4.34 -2.52
N GLU A 169 5.09 -5.61 -2.24
CA GLU A 169 5.34 -6.76 -3.09
C GLU A 169 4.72 -6.58 -4.47
N ALA A 170 3.48 -6.08 -4.52
CA ALA A 170 2.78 -5.79 -5.77
C ALA A 170 3.50 -4.71 -6.61
N MET A 171 3.94 -3.62 -5.97
CA MET A 171 4.63 -2.53 -6.67
C MET A 171 6.03 -2.96 -7.16
N VAL A 172 6.80 -3.69 -6.35
CA VAL A 172 8.09 -4.27 -6.77
C VAL A 172 7.87 -5.19 -7.98
N ARG A 173 6.85 -6.05 -7.93
CA ARG A 173 6.51 -6.95 -9.03
C ARG A 173 6.09 -6.22 -10.31
N LEU A 174 5.47 -5.05 -10.19
CA LEU A 174 5.13 -4.20 -11.35
C LEU A 174 6.38 -3.62 -12.00
N MET A 175 7.38 -3.20 -11.24
CA MET A 175 8.60 -2.61 -11.80
C MET A 175 9.36 -3.58 -12.71
N GLU A 176 9.28 -4.89 -12.45
CA GLU A 176 9.84 -5.91 -13.33
C GLU A 176 9.25 -5.94 -14.76
N CYS A 177 8.14 -5.24 -15.01
CA CYS A 177 7.40 -5.35 -16.27
C CYS A 177 8.08 -4.74 -17.51
N ARG A 178 9.30 -4.20 -17.42
CA ARG A 178 10.02 -3.53 -18.53
C ARG A 178 9.14 -2.58 -19.36
N SER A 179 8.22 -1.90 -18.68
CA SER A 179 7.30 -0.94 -19.27
C SER A 179 7.42 0.34 -18.45
N GLU A 180 7.97 1.38 -19.07
CA GLU A 180 8.20 2.68 -18.44
C GLU A 180 6.96 3.19 -17.70
N LYS A 181 5.79 3.11 -18.34
CA LYS A 181 4.52 3.55 -17.73
C LYS A 181 4.17 2.78 -16.46
N VAL A 182 4.46 1.48 -16.42
CA VAL A 182 4.16 0.62 -15.26
C VAL A 182 5.14 0.90 -14.13
N VAL A 183 6.41 1.10 -14.48
CA VAL A 183 7.47 1.45 -13.53
C VAL A 183 7.17 2.79 -12.85
N VAL A 184 6.78 3.81 -13.62
CA VAL A 184 6.40 5.12 -13.07
C VAL A 184 5.24 5.00 -12.09
N ILE A 185 4.17 4.27 -12.44
CA ILE A 185 3.04 4.04 -11.53
C ILE A 185 3.49 3.38 -10.22
N ALA A 186 4.36 2.37 -10.31
CA ALA A 186 4.85 1.67 -9.13
C ALA A 186 5.71 2.57 -8.24
N MET A 187 6.60 3.37 -8.82
CA MET A 187 7.43 4.33 -8.07
C MET A 187 6.57 5.40 -7.40
N ASP A 188 5.62 6.01 -8.11
CA ASP A 188 4.73 7.04 -7.56
C ASP A 188 3.92 6.48 -6.37
N ALA A 189 3.40 5.26 -6.50
CA ALA A 189 2.64 4.59 -5.45
C ALA A 189 3.50 4.22 -4.22
N LEU A 190 4.74 3.77 -4.43
CA LEU A 190 5.71 3.49 -3.36
C LEU A 190 6.13 4.77 -2.64
N GLN A 191 6.38 5.86 -3.38
CA GLN A 191 6.71 7.15 -2.78
C GLN A 191 5.57 7.64 -1.89
N ALA A 192 4.32 7.62 -2.37
CA ALA A 192 3.16 8.00 -1.57
C ALA A 192 3.02 7.13 -0.31
N CYS A 193 3.30 5.82 -0.42
CA CYS A 193 3.30 4.91 0.71
C CYS A 193 4.36 5.28 1.76
N PHE A 194 5.60 5.52 1.33
CA PHE A 194 6.70 5.87 2.23
C PHE A 194 6.47 7.23 2.89
N GLU A 195 6.07 8.24 2.13
CA GLU A 195 5.81 9.58 2.66
C GLU A 195 4.68 9.59 3.70
N LEU A 196 3.59 8.84 3.44
CA LEU A 196 2.49 8.71 4.39
C LEU A 196 2.94 8.03 5.69
N TYR A 197 3.70 6.93 5.60
CA TYR A 197 4.23 6.25 6.78
C TYR A 197 5.22 7.14 7.55
N GLN A 198 6.16 7.76 6.84
CA GLN A 198 7.16 8.67 7.40
C GLN A 198 6.51 9.82 8.16
N LYS A 199 5.52 10.49 7.56
CA LYS A 199 4.79 11.61 8.17
C LYS A 199 4.03 11.19 9.42
N ASN A 200 3.43 10.01 9.43
CA ASN A 200 2.62 9.53 10.55
C ASN A 200 3.46 9.08 11.75
N PHE A 201 4.71 8.67 11.55
CA PHE A 201 5.61 8.18 12.59
C PHE A 201 6.82 9.07 12.85
N ASN A 202 6.88 10.25 12.23
CA ASN A 202 7.98 11.22 12.33
C ASN A 202 9.37 10.58 12.11
N ILE A 203 9.48 9.79 11.04
CA ILE A 203 10.76 9.15 10.69
C ILE A 203 11.63 10.18 9.97
N GLU A 204 12.74 10.56 10.59
CA GLU A 204 13.72 11.47 10.00
C GLU A 204 14.83 10.71 9.27
N ASN A 205 15.30 9.60 9.85
CA ASN A 205 16.34 8.77 9.26
C ASN A 205 15.73 7.65 8.39
N MET A 206 16.08 7.63 7.10
CA MET A 206 15.60 6.60 6.16
C MET A 206 16.08 5.19 6.51
N ASP A 207 17.22 5.03 7.17
CA ASP A 207 17.71 3.73 7.66
C ASP A 207 16.74 3.08 8.67
N MET A 208 15.90 3.90 9.32
CA MET A 208 14.88 3.45 10.27
C MET A 208 13.51 3.25 9.62
N HIS A 209 13.37 3.44 8.30
CA HIS A 209 12.09 3.35 7.61
C HIS A 209 11.76 1.89 7.27
N PRO A 210 10.85 1.21 8.00
CA PRO A 210 10.65 -0.22 7.86
C PRO A 210 10.11 -0.64 6.49
N LEU A 211 9.32 0.22 5.82
CA LEU A 211 8.79 -0.10 4.49
C LEU A 211 9.86 0.03 3.39
N VAL A 212 10.88 0.86 3.58
CA VAL A 212 12.00 1.01 2.65
C VAL A 212 12.89 -0.23 2.78
N ALA A 213 13.23 -0.62 4.02
CA ALA A 213 13.94 -1.86 4.32
C ALA A 213 13.19 -3.10 3.78
N LYS A 214 11.84 -3.13 3.90
CA LYS A 214 11.02 -4.20 3.30
C LYS A 214 11.17 -4.22 1.77
N MET A 215 11.07 -3.08 1.10
CA MET A 215 11.26 -3.00 -0.35
C MET A 215 12.66 -3.44 -0.79
N GLU A 216 13.70 -3.07 -0.04
CA GLU A 216 15.07 -3.50 -0.28
C GLU A 216 15.22 -5.02 -0.16
N GLY A 217 14.67 -5.62 0.91
CA GLY A 217 14.68 -7.08 1.11
C GLY A 217 13.94 -7.87 0.02
N LEU A 218 13.04 -7.22 -0.72
CA LEU A 218 12.35 -7.77 -1.90
C LEU A 218 13.16 -7.60 -3.21
N GLY A 219 14.35 -7.01 -3.15
CA GLY A 219 15.19 -6.71 -4.32
C GLY A 219 14.76 -5.44 -5.07
N GLY A 220 13.91 -4.60 -4.49
CA GLY A 220 13.38 -3.39 -5.13
C GLY A 220 14.46 -2.36 -5.46
N LEU A 221 15.48 -2.22 -4.60
CA LEU A 221 16.63 -1.32 -4.85
C LEU A 221 17.40 -1.75 -6.10
N ASN A 222 17.74 -3.04 -6.23
CA ASN A 222 18.47 -3.54 -7.39
C ASN A 222 17.68 -3.36 -8.70
N LEU A 223 16.35 -3.50 -8.66
CA LEU A 223 15.50 -3.21 -9.82
C LEU A 223 15.56 -1.73 -10.21
N LEU A 224 15.51 -0.81 -9.25
CA LEU A 224 15.65 0.63 -9.53
C LEU A 224 17.01 0.98 -10.12
N GLU A 225 18.08 0.34 -9.64
CA GLU A 225 19.43 0.47 -10.23
C GLU A 225 19.50 -0.08 -11.66
N GLU A 226 18.88 -1.23 -11.94
CA GLU A 226 18.78 -1.77 -13.30
C GLU A 226 18.02 -0.80 -14.22
N ILE A 227 16.90 -0.25 -13.75
CA ILE A 227 16.03 0.67 -14.51
C ILE A 227 16.81 1.89 -15.01
N GLN A 228 17.75 2.42 -14.23
CA GLN A 228 18.56 3.59 -14.61
C GLN A 228 19.39 3.35 -15.90
N GLY A 229 19.70 2.09 -16.20
CA GLY A 229 20.51 1.69 -17.37
C GLY A 229 19.72 1.12 -18.54
N ILE A 230 18.38 1.11 -18.51
CA ILE A 230 17.56 0.56 -19.59
C ILE A 230 17.52 1.53 -20.78
N GLU A 231 18.10 1.14 -21.93
CA GLU A 231 18.18 1.98 -23.13
C GLU A 231 16.80 2.33 -23.72
N GLU A 232 15.81 1.46 -23.56
CA GLU A 232 14.45 1.67 -24.07
C GLU A 232 13.64 2.69 -23.26
N PHE A 233 14.05 3.00 -22.03
CA PHE A 233 13.34 3.93 -21.16
C PHE A 233 13.76 5.38 -21.45
N SER A 234 12.83 6.31 -21.24
CA SER A 234 13.15 7.71 -21.36
C SER A 234 14.17 8.14 -20.31
N ALA A 235 15.05 9.10 -20.66
CA ALA A 235 15.98 9.69 -19.71
C ALA A 235 15.28 10.27 -18.47
N LYS A 236 14.03 10.74 -18.62
CA LYS A 236 13.22 11.18 -17.49
C LYS A 236 12.97 10.03 -16.51
N CYS A 237 12.49 8.88 -17.00
CA CYS A 237 12.22 7.74 -16.12
C CYS A 237 13.48 7.22 -15.42
N CYS A 238 14.62 7.16 -16.13
CA CYS A 238 15.88 6.76 -15.53
C CYS A 238 16.35 7.74 -14.44
N ASN A 239 16.21 9.04 -14.68
CA ASN A 239 16.54 10.06 -13.68
C ASN A 239 15.58 10.01 -12.48
N ASP A 240 14.28 9.86 -12.70
CA ASP A 240 13.30 9.71 -11.62
C ASP A 240 13.63 8.49 -10.73
N ALA A 241 14.10 7.38 -11.33
CA ALA A 241 14.55 6.21 -10.58
C ALA A 241 15.84 6.49 -9.77
N ALA A 242 16.80 7.24 -10.32
CA ALA A 242 18.01 7.65 -9.61
C ALA A 242 17.69 8.60 -8.43
N ASP A 243 16.78 9.54 -8.64
CA ASP A 243 16.29 10.46 -7.60
C ASP A 243 15.56 9.70 -6.49
N PHE A 244 14.75 8.69 -6.85
CA PHE A 244 14.08 7.81 -5.90
C PHE A 244 15.10 7.05 -5.04
N VAL A 245 16.12 6.45 -5.66
CA VAL A 245 17.20 5.74 -4.93
C VAL A 245 17.92 6.69 -3.98
N THR A 246 18.32 7.87 -4.46
CA THR A 246 19.03 8.87 -3.65
C THR A 246 18.20 9.33 -2.45
N LYS A 247 16.88 9.44 -2.61
CA LYS A 247 15.97 9.88 -1.55
C LYS A 247 15.81 8.86 -0.43
N TYR A 248 15.69 7.58 -0.76
CA TYR A 248 15.34 6.54 0.21
C TYR A 248 16.54 5.68 0.66
N TRP A 249 17.61 5.64 -0.12
CA TRP A 249 18.89 5.00 0.20
C TRP A 249 20.05 6.00 0.01
N PRO A 250 20.09 7.10 0.79
CA PRO A 250 21.18 8.05 0.69
C PRO A 250 22.50 7.36 1.05
N VAL A 251 23.56 7.60 0.27
CA VAL A 251 24.89 7.11 0.60
C VAL A 251 25.33 7.78 1.90
N ASN A 252 25.52 6.99 2.96
CA ASN A 252 26.08 7.48 4.21
C ASN A 252 27.56 7.87 3.97
N ASP A 253 27.81 9.12 3.62
CA ASP A 253 29.17 9.72 3.61
C ASP A 253 29.78 9.83 5.03
N ALA A 254 29.07 9.33 6.06
CA ALA A 254 29.50 9.30 7.45
C ALA A 254 30.52 8.18 7.74
N PHE A 255 31.54 8.00 6.89
CA PHE A 255 32.81 7.42 7.33
C PHE A 255 33.70 8.55 7.83
N THR A 256 33.59 8.82 9.14
CA THR A 256 34.56 9.46 10.03
C THR A 256 35.83 10.01 9.38
N GLU A 257 35.87 11.31 9.09
CA GLU A 257 37.11 12.07 9.24
C GLU A 257 37.35 12.27 10.74
N ASP A 258 37.88 11.25 11.42
CA ASP A 258 38.70 11.48 12.61
C ASP A 258 40.00 12.15 12.12
N ASN A 259 39.90 13.43 11.79
CA ASN A 259 41.07 14.28 11.63
C ASN A 259 41.67 14.43 13.02
N GLY A 260 42.58 13.50 13.32
CA GLY A 260 43.51 13.57 14.43
C GLY A 260 44.23 14.91 14.41
N ASN A 261 43.68 15.88 15.14
CA ASN A 261 44.35 17.13 15.45
C ASN A 261 44.67 17.10 16.94
N ARG A 262 45.70 16.33 17.28
CA ARG A 262 46.45 16.49 18.53
C ARG A 262 47.92 16.53 18.18
N ASP A 263 48.38 17.72 17.83
CA ASP A 263 49.76 18.12 18.07
C ASP A 263 49.79 19.55 18.63
N ASN A 264 50.34 19.61 19.85
CA ASN A 264 51.10 20.69 20.47
C ASN A 264 50.38 21.98 20.87
N ASN A 265 50.16 22.12 22.18
CA ASN A 265 50.81 23.20 22.92
C ASN A 265 51.06 22.81 24.39
N ASP A 266 52.34 22.80 24.73
CA ASP A 266 52.89 22.63 26.07
C ASP A 266 52.63 23.86 26.97
N ASN A 267 52.44 23.54 28.25
CA ASN A 267 52.84 24.28 29.45
C ASN A 267 52.23 25.67 29.77
N HIS A 268 51.47 25.74 30.86
CA HIS A 268 51.90 26.55 32.02
C HIS A 268 51.27 26.09 33.36
N ASP A 269 52.14 25.96 34.36
CA ASP A 269 51.88 25.66 35.78
C ASP A 269 50.99 26.69 36.50
N GLY A 270 50.33 26.25 37.58
CA GLY A 270 49.77 27.15 38.59
C GLY A 270 48.85 26.48 39.63
N ASN A 271 49.45 25.91 40.68
CA ASN A 271 48.80 25.47 41.92
C ASN A 271 47.94 26.56 42.60
N HIS A 272 46.79 26.20 43.17
CA HIS A 272 46.41 26.68 44.51
C HIS A 272 45.35 25.78 45.19
N ASP A 273 45.71 25.30 46.39
CA ASP A 273 44.90 24.59 47.38
C ASP A 273 43.80 25.47 48.02
N GLY A 274 42.75 24.84 48.57
CA GLY A 274 41.90 25.48 49.59
C GLY A 274 40.57 24.79 49.89
N ASN A 275 40.55 24.01 50.97
CA ASN A 275 39.37 23.44 51.65
C ASN A 275 38.31 24.48 52.08
N ASN A 276 37.03 24.09 52.20
CA ASN A 276 36.34 23.79 53.49
C ASN A 276 34.82 24.08 53.48
N ASP A 277 34.04 23.05 53.84
CA ASP A 277 32.89 22.96 54.78
C ASP A 277 31.77 24.02 54.92
N GLY A 278 30.54 23.49 55.12
CA GLY A 278 29.47 24.06 55.97
C GLY A 278 28.19 24.47 55.22
N ILE A 279 27.11 23.67 55.21
CA ILE A 279 26.05 23.59 56.24
C ILE A 279 25.44 24.97 56.54
N ASP A 280 24.21 25.28 56.08
CA ASP A 280 22.96 25.06 56.86
C ASP A 280 21.72 25.72 56.22
N SER A 281 20.68 24.90 56.07
CA SER A 281 19.27 25.08 56.50
C SER A 281 18.40 26.30 56.13
N ASN A 282 17.15 25.91 55.76
CA ASN A 282 15.85 26.54 56.08
C ASN A 282 15.49 27.81 55.29
N ASN A 283 14.25 28.01 54.84
CA ASN A 283 12.96 27.41 55.20
C ASN A 283 11.93 27.87 54.14
N ASN A 284 10.90 27.04 53.92
CA ASN A 284 9.47 27.40 53.84
C ASN A 284 9.04 28.65 53.03
N ASP A 285 8.04 28.61 52.16
CA ASP A 285 6.72 28.03 52.40
C ASP A 285 5.94 27.93 51.06
N ARG A 286 5.22 26.82 50.91
CA ARG A 286 3.82 26.69 50.45
C ARG A 286 3.49 27.00 48.98
N ASN A 287 3.10 25.96 48.24
CA ASN A 287 1.72 25.48 48.01
C ASN A 287 1.08 26.27 46.84
N ASP A 288 0.41 25.70 45.85
CA ASP A 288 -0.53 24.58 45.86
C ASP A 288 -0.40 23.75 44.56
N ASP A 289 -0.53 22.43 44.69
CA ASP A 289 -1.41 21.52 43.95
C ASP A 289 -1.61 21.78 42.43
N ILE A 290 -1.39 20.80 41.54
CA ILE A 290 -2.19 19.57 41.44
C ILE A 290 -1.36 18.42 40.85
N PHE A 291 -1.48 17.30 41.55
CA PHE A 291 -0.97 15.95 41.29
C PHE A 291 -1.52 15.29 40.01
N LEU A 292 -0.61 14.55 39.35
CA LEU A 292 -0.71 13.19 38.76
C LEU A 292 -1.88 12.86 37.79
N ASP A 293 -1.71 12.06 36.75
CA ASP A 293 -0.92 10.85 36.74
C ASP A 293 -0.45 10.43 35.34
N SER A 294 0.78 9.96 35.37
CA SER A 294 1.51 9.17 34.41
C SER A 294 0.89 7.79 34.16
N THR A 295 0.58 7.48 32.90
CA THR A 295 0.78 6.14 32.33
C THR A 295 0.85 6.27 30.81
N ASP A 296 2.05 6.11 30.24
CA ASP A 296 2.29 5.34 29.01
C ASP A 296 3.78 5.44 28.66
N LYS A 297 4.58 4.81 29.52
CA LYS A 297 5.90 4.29 29.13
C LYS A 297 5.74 2.78 28.96
N ASN A 298 6.33 2.28 27.88
CA ASN A 298 6.36 0.89 27.40
C ASN A 298 5.19 0.48 26.51
N ASN A 299 5.37 0.70 25.21
CA ASN A 299 5.13 -0.33 24.20
C ASN A 299 6.13 -0.14 23.05
N ASN A 300 7.41 -0.44 23.35
CA ASN A 300 8.36 -0.91 22.34
C ASN A 300 7.99 -2.35 22.00
N GLU A 301 6.90 -2.54 21.25
CA GLU A 301 6.71 -3.78 20.51
C GLU A 301 7.34 -3.61 19.14
N ILE A 302 8.52 -4.21 19.00
CA ILE A 302 9.21 -4.47 17.75
C ILE A 302 8.31 -5.42 16.96
N TYR A 303 7.50 -4.88 16.06
CA TYR A 303 6.82 -5.69 15.05
C TYR A 303 7.85 -6.07 13.99
N GLN A 304 8.37 -7.30 14.08
CA GLN A 304 8.97 -7.99 12.94
C GLN A 304 7.88 -8.22 11.91
N PHE A 305 8.07 -7.66 10.71
CA PHE A 305 7.26 -7.91 9.51
C PHE A 305 7.53 -9.30 8.94
#